data_AF-A0A1F7QKE1-F1
#
_entry.id   AF-A0A1F7QKE1-F1
#
_cell.length_a   1.000
_cell.length_b   1.000
_cell.length_c   1.000
_cell.angle_alpha   90.00
_cell.angle_beta   90.00
_cell.angle_gamma   90.00
#
_symmetry.space_group_name_H-M   'P 1'
#
loop_
_entity.id
_entity.type
_entity.pdbx_description
1 polymer ?
#
loop_
_entity_poly.entity_id
_entity_poly.type
_entity_poly.pdbx_seq_one_letter_code
_entity_poly.pdbx_strand_id
1 'polypeptide(L)'
;MRTPRAAPALLLAALLLVAASGPAAALAAFAVTRVELVFPNGRGEITVPLRYPQLRAFGMLRFSAVGVVRATWKVDGRILGPVVEPTVFNEDLIVATPELPTFEPGLHKVTLEFTDPKPAFKVPTITYFVTAEDYEDFKRRMEKLK
;
A
#
# COMPACT_ATOMS: atom_id res chain seq x y z
N MET A 1 -10.83 79.12 35.25
CA MET A 1 -9.93 78.33 36.11
C MET A 1 -10.72 77.17 36.72
N ARG A 2 -10.09 75.99 36.82
CA ARG A 2 -10.61 74.65 37.19
C ARG A 2 -11.27 73.80 36.08
N THR A 3 -10.40 73.10 35.36
CA THR A 3 -10.55 71.66 35.01
C THR A 3 -10.45 70.79 36.29
N PRO A 4 -10.59 69.46 36.25
CA PRO A 4 -11.56 68.59 35.55
C PRO A 4 -12.13 67.50 36.50
N ARG A 5 -13.11 66.70 36.05
CA ARG A 5 -13.08 65.25 36.35
C ARG A 5 -13.90 64.46 35.33
N ALA A 6 -13.18 63.73 34.48
CA ALA A 6 -13.70 62.68 33.64
C ALA A 6 -14.24 61.54 34.53
N ALA A 7 -15.45 61.07 34.25
CA ALA A 7 -15.95 59.80 34.76
C ALA A 7 -15.36 58.67 33.89
N PRO A 8 -14.92 57.55 34.49
CA PRO A 8 -14.22 56.50 33.76
C PRO A 8 -15.21 55.69 32.93
N ALA A 9 -14.87 55.50 31.65
CA ALA A 9 -15.48 54.51 30.79
C ALA A 9 -15.30 53.12 31.40
N LEU A 10 -16.41 52.44 31.68
CA LEU A 10 -16.43 51.02 32.00
C LEU A 10 -16.05 50.24 30.73
N LEU A 11 -14.76 49.91 30.60
CA LEU A 11 -14.27 48.92 29.64
C LEU A 11 -14.65 47.53 30.16
N LEU A 12 -15.64 46.90 29.52
CA LEU A 12 -15.81 45.45 29.59
C LEU A 12 -14.62 44.80 28.87
N ALA A 13 -13.64 44.32 29.63
CA ALA A 13 -12.62 43.43 29.11
C ALA A 13 -13.25 42.05 28.89
N ALA A 14 -13.55 41.70 27.64
CA ALA A 14 -13.87 40.33 27.28
C ALA A 14 -12.58 39.50 27.34
N LEU A 15 -12.44 38.68 28.39
CA LEU A 15 -11.35 37.72 28.49
C LEU A 15 -11.68 36.54 27.55
N LEU A 16 -11.12 36.56 26.34
CA LEU A 16 -11.17 35.42 25.45
C LEU A 16 -10.22 34.34 26.02
N LEU A 17 -10.78 33.35 26.71
CA LEU A 17 -10.01 32.15 27.06
C LEU A 17 -9.82 31.33 25.78
N VAL A 18 -8.70 31.55 25.08
CA VAL A 18 -8.19 30.56 24.14
C VAL A 18 -7.58 29.44 24.98
N ALA A 19 -8.33 28.37 25.18
CA ALA A 19 -7.80 27.14 25.76
C ALA A 19 -6.84 26.49 24.74
N ALA A 20 -5.59 26.92 24.72
CA ALA A 20 -4.49 26.15 24.17
C ALA A 20 -3.99 25.22 25.28
N SER A 21 -4.56 24.01 25.39
CA SER A 21 -4.06 23.02 26.35
C SER A 21 -4.12 21.60 25.81
N GLY A 22 -2.98 21.19 25.27
CA GLY A 22 -2.58 19.83 24.94
C GLY A 22 -1.61 19.87 23.77
N PRO A 23 -0.45 19.17 23.80
CA PRO A 23 0.10 18.75 22.53
C PRO A 23 -1.01 17.89 21.93
N ALA A 24 -1.69 18.41 20.89
CA ALA A 24 -2.39 17.52 19.99
C ALA A 24 -1.30 16.54 19.58
N ALA A 25 -1.33 15.32 20.13
CA ALA A 25 -0.63 14.21 19.51
C ALA A 25 -1.13 14.28 18.09
N ALA A 26 -0.28 14.77 17.18
CA ALA A 26 -0.66 14.94 15.79
C ALA A 26 -1.19 13.57 15.41
N LEU A 27 -2.50 13.46 15.14
CA LEU A 27 -3.07 12.23 14.62
C LEU A 27 -2.18 11.88 13.45
N ALA A 28 -1.42 10.80 13.57
CA ALA A 28 -0.43 10.47 12.56
C ALA A 28 -1.18 10.42 11.23
N ALA A 29 -0.78 11.24 10.27
CA ALA A 29 -1.45 11.27 8.97
C ALA A 29 -1.39 9.85 8.37
N PHE A 30 -2.51 9.35 7.88
CA PHE A 30 -2.58 8.01 7.28
C PHE A 30 -1.71 7.98 6.01
N ALA A 31 -0.61 7.24 6.07
CA ALA A 31 0.40 7.20 5.02
C ALA A 31 0.98 5.78 4.91
N VAL A 32 1.37 5.41 3.68
CA VAL A 32 2.12 4.17 3.44
C VAL A 32 3.56 4.37 3.91
N THR A 33 4.04 3.50 4.79
CA THR A 33 5.40 3.56 5.36
C THR A 33 6.30 2.44 4.85
N ARG A 34 5.73 1.31 4.43
CA ARG A 34 6.47 0.21 3.80
C ARG A 34 5.60 -0.49 2.76
N VAL A 35 6.25 -0.87 1.65
CA VAL A 35 5.70 -1.80 0.68
C VAL A 35 6.77 -2.82 0.33
N GLU A 36 6.48 -4.08 0.55
CA GLU A 36 7.27 -5.20 0.07
C GLU A 36 6.40 -6.07 -0.83
N LEU A 37 6.92 -6.45 -2.00
CA LEU A 37 6.23 -7.30 -2.94
C LEU A 37 7.04 -8.60 -3.13
N VAL A 38 6.38 -9.74 -3.05
CA VAL A 38 7.02 -11.06 -3.15
C VAL A 38 6.14 -12.07 -3.88
N PHE A 39 6.77 -13.08 -4.47
CA PHE A 39 6.14 -14.31 -4.93
C PHE A 39 6.14 -15.38 -3.81
N PRO A 40 5.50 -16.55 -4.00
CA PRO A 40 5.45 -17.60 -2.98
C PRO A 40 6.83 -18.12 -2.53
N ASN A 41 7.87 -17.89 -3.33
CA ASN A 41 9.26 -18.21 -2.99
C ASN A 41 9.94 -17.16 -2.09
N GLY A 42 9.21 -16.13 -1.64
CA GLY A 42 9.72 -15.05 -0.80
C GLY A 42 10.62 -14.05 -1.53
N ARG A 43 10.69 -14.08 -2.87
CA ARG A 43 11.55 -13.20 -3.68
C ARG A 43 10.73 -12.27 -4.55
N GLY A 44 11.35 -11.17 -4.98
CA GLY A 44 10.82 -10.28 -6.02
C GLY A 44 10.91 -10.86 -7.44
N GLU A 45 11.32 -12.12 -7.57
CA GLU A 45 11.37 -12.82 -8.85
C GLU A 45 11.05 -14.29 -8.72
N ILE A 46 10.38 -14.85 -9.74
CA ILE A 46 10.10 -16.29 -9.84
C ILE A 46 10.12 -16.72 -11.31
N THR A 47 10.51 -17.96 -11.57
CA THR A 47 10.36 -18.60 -12.88
C THR A 47 9.34 -19.71 -12.77
N VAL A 48 8.37 -19.75 -13.68
CA VAL A 48 7.32 -20.75 -13.72
C VAL A 48 7.18 -21.31 -15.14
N PRO A 49 6.75 -22.57 -15.31
CA PRO A 49 6.38 -23.09 -16.62
C PRO A 49 5.12 -22.42 -17.19
N LEU A 50 4.91 -22.58 -18.48
CA LEU A 50 3.68 -22.19 -19.17
C LEU A 50 2.47 -22.88 -18.52
N ARG A 51 1.36 -22.16 -18.39
CA ARG A 51 0.12 -22.61 -17.73
C ARG A 51 0.31 -23.04 -16.28
N TYR A 52 1.32 -22.51 -15.59
CA TYR A 52 1.47 -22.73 -14.16
C TYR A 52 0.21 -22.28 -13.40
N PRO A 53 -0.39 -23.16 -12.56
CA PRO A 53 -1.66 -22.87 -11.93
C PRO A 53 -1.50 -21.87 -10.77
N GLN A 54 -2.48 -20.98 -10.62
CA GLN A 54 -2.68 -20.18 -9.41
C GLN A 54 -1.46 -19.33 -8.98
N LEU A 55 -0.62 -18.89 -9.92
CA LEU A 55 0.47 -17.98 -9.59
C LEU A 55 -0.12 -16.67 -9.05
N ARG A 56 0.36 -16.23 -7.87
CA ARG A 56 -0.02 -14.95 -7.26
C ARG A 56 1.22 -14.25 -6.73
N ALA A 57 1.16 -12.92 -6.67
CA ALA A 57 2.07 -12.12 -5.88
C ALA A 57 1.38 -11.59 -4.62
N PHE A 58 2.19 -11.26 -3.62
CA PHE A 58 1.75 -10.74 -2.34
C PHE A 58 2.41 -9.39 -2.08
N GLY A 59 1.63 -8.45 -1.54
CA GLY A 59 2.10 -7.19 -1.00
C GLY A 59 1.99 -7.20 0.51
N MET A 60 3.11 -7.01 1.20
CA MET A 60 3.18 -6.79 2.65
C MET A 60 3.30 -5.28 2.88
N LEU A 61 2.23 -4.68 3.41
CA LEU A 61 2.06 -3.23 3.48
C LEU A 61 2.04 -2.76 4.94
N ARG A 62 2.71 -1.65 5.23
CA ARG A 62 2.66 -1.01 6.54
C ARG A 62 2.24 0.44 6.43
N PHE A 63 1.49 0.91 7.42
CA PHE A 63 0.90 2.24 7.48
C PHE A 63 1.18 2.92 8.81
N SER A 64 1.17 4.26 8.81
CA SER A 64 1.37 5.10 10.00
C SER A 64 0.16 5.21 10.93
N ALA A 65 -1.04 4.94 10.42
CA ALA A 65 -2.30 5.07 11.14
C ALA A 65 -3.36 4.12 10.58
N VAL A 66 -4.54 4.09 11.20
CA VAL A 66 -5.71 3.38 10.70
C VAL A 66 -6.36 4.18 9.57
N GLY A 67 -6.72 3.51 8.49
CA GLY A 67 -7.45 4.08 7.36
C GLY A 67 -7.91 2.98 6.40
N VAL A 68 -8.17 3.37 5.15
CA VAL A 68 -8.53 2.46 4.06
C VAL A 68 -7.51 2.63 2.95
N VAL A 69 -6.78 1.57 2.61
CA VAL A 69 -5.89 1.59 1.45
C VAL A 69 -6.72 1.36 0.18
N ARG A 70 -6.41 2.14 -0.86
CA ARG A 70 -6.92 1.97 -2.22
C ARG A 70 -5.74 1.87 -3.17
N ALA A 71 -5.62 0.73 -3.83
CA ALA A 71 -4.59 0.47 -4.81
C ALA A 71 -5.14 -0.39 -5.95
N THR A 72 -4.31 -0.66 -6.95
CA THR A 72 -4.66 -1.51 -8.08
C THR A 72 -3.46 -2.34 -8.48
N TRP A 73 -3.66 -3.65 -8.59
CA TRP A 73 -2.67 -4.55 -9.15
C TRP A 73 -2.63 -4.39 -10.67
N LYS A 74 -1.42 -4.35 -11.21
CA LYS A 74 -1.18 -4.36 -12.66
C LYS A 74 -0.14 -5.41 -13.04
N VAL A 75 -0.31 -5.99 -14.23
CA VAL A 75 0.69 -6.81 -14.93
C VAL A 75 0.95 -6.18 -16.28
N ASP A 76 2.21 -5.90 -16.58
CA ASP A 76 2.63 -5.27 -17.84
C ASP A 76 1.83 -3.98 -18.15
N GLY A 77 1.51 -3.22 -17.10
CA GLY A 77 0.72 -1.99 -17.17
C GLY A 77 -0.79 -2.20 -17.29
N ARG A 78 -1.28 -3.42 -17.48
CA ARG A 78 -2.72 -3.75 -17.54
C ARG A 78 -3.27 -4.00 -16.14
N ILE A 79 -4.47 -3.49 -15.88
CA ILE A 79 -5.16 -3.66 -14.59
C ILE A 79 -5.58 -5.13 -14.42
N LEU A 80 -5.24 -5.72 -13.28
CA LEU A 80 -5.73 -7.03 -12.86
C LEU A 80 -6.90 -6.93 -11.89
N GLY A 81 -6.81 -6.02 -10.92
CA GLY A 81 -7.87 -5.89 -9.93
C GLY A 81 -7.57 -4.82 -8.88
N PRO A 82 -8.62 -4.24 -8.28
CA PRO A 82 -8.48 -3.27 -7.21
C PRO A 82 -8.07 -3.93 -5.90
N VAL A 83 -7.51 -3.12 -5.01
CA VAL A 83 -7.30 -3.42 -3.59
C VAL A 83 -8.01 -2.32 -2.82
N VAL A 84 -8.99 -2.67 -1.99
CA VAL A 84 -9.70 -1.74 -1.11
C VAL A 84 -9.85 -2.41 0.24
N GLU A 85 -8.92 -2.13 1.15
CA GLU A 85 -8.81 -2.85 2.41
C GLU A 85 -8.73 -1.88 3.59
N PRO A 86 -9.45 -2.13 4.70
CA PRO A 86 -9.20 -1.43 5.94
C PRO A 86 -7.86 -1.86 6.54
N THR A 87 -7.15 -0.94 7.18
CA THR A 87 -5.90 -1.25 7.88
C THR A 87 -6.14 -1.41 9.37
N VAL A 88 -5.42 -2.33 10.01
CA VAL A 88 -5.38 -2.44 11.47
C VAL A 88 -4.10 -1.78 11.99
N PHE A 89 -4.18 -1.12 13.15
CA PHE A 89 -3.03 -0.43 13.72
C PHE A 89 -1.92 -1.43 14.09
N ASN A 90 -0.68 -1.11 13.69
CA ASN A 90 0.53 -1.89 14.00
C ASN A 90 0.57 -3.33 13.45
N GLU A 91 -0.30 -3.65 12.49
CA GLU A 91 -0.27 -4.92 11.75
C GLU A 91 0.14 -4.69 10.29
N ASP A 92 0.82 -5.67 9.71
CA ASP A 92 1.11 -5.66 8.28
C ASP A 92 -0.15 -6.12 7.54
N LEU A 93 -0.61 -5.31 6.59
CA LEU A 93 -1.70 -5.68 5.71
C LEU A 93 -1.12 -6.52 4.55
N ILE A 94 -1.61 -7.76 4.43
CA ILE A 94 -1.23 -8.64 3.32
C ILE A 94 -2.32 -8.59 2.25
N VAL A 95 -1.94 -8.20 1.03
CA VAL A 95 -2.83 -8.20 -0.13
C VAL A 95 -2.27 -9.11 -1.20
N ALA A 96 -3.13 -9.85 -1.90
CA ALA A 96 -2.74 -10.75 -2.97
C ALA A 96 -3.25 -10.25 -4.32
N THR A 97 -2.51 -10.54 -5.38
CA THR A 97 -3.03 -10.37 -6.74
C THR A 97 -4.18 -11.36 -6.99
N PRO A 98 -5.09 -11.05 -7.94
CA PRO A 98 -5.74 -12.10 -8.72
C PRO A 98 -4.71 -13.05 -9.35
N GLU A 99 -5.17 -14.15 -9.94
CA GLU A 99 -4.26 -15.07 -10.62
C GLU A 99 -3.50 -14.37 -11.75
N LEU A 100 -2.18 -14.52 -11.73
CA LEU A 100 -1.28 -13.92 -12.70
C LEU A 100 -1.32 -14.73 -14.01
N PRO A 101 -1.31 -14.06 -15.17
CA PRO A 101 -1.35 -14.75 -16.44
C PRO A 101 -0.04 -15.50 -16.70
N THR A 102 -0.14 -16.80 -16.96
CA THR A 102 0.98 -17.69 -17.27
C THR A 102 0.85 -18.36 -18.64
N PHE A 103 0.05 -17.79 -19.55
CA PHE A 103 -0.26 -18.36 -20.87
C PHE A 103 0.61 -17.82 -22.01
N GLU A 104 1.43 -16.80 -21.75
CA GLU A 104 2.38 -16.24 -22.70
C GLU A 104 3.80 -16.42 -22.15
N PRO A 105 4.73 -17.07 -22.88
CA PRO A 105 6.13 -17.14 -22.46
C PRO A 105 6.77 -15.76 -22.45
N GLY A 106 7.66 -15.50 -21.49
CA GLY A 106 8.41 -14.26 -21.41
C GLY A 106 8.48 -13.66 -20.01
N LEU A 107 9.06 -12.46 -19.95
CA LEU A 107 9.21 -11.70 -18.71
C LEU A 107 8.01 -10.77 -18.52
N HIS A 108 7.35 -10.90 -17.38
CA HIS A 108 6.20 -10.09 -16.99
C HIS A 108 6.52 -9.27 -15.73
N LYS A 109 5.99 -8.05 -15.67
CA LYS A 109 6.20 -7.11 -14.56
C LYS A 109 4.91 -6.94 -13.76
N VAL A 110 4.99 -7.14 -12.45
CA VAL A 110 3.88 -6.93 -11.51
C VAL A 110 4.13 -5.66 -10.71
N THR A 111 3.12 -4.81 -10.62
CA THR A 111 3.15 -3.57 -9.83
C THR A 111 1.88 -3.39 -9.02
N LEU A 112 2.00 -2.83 -7.83
CA LEU A 112 0.88 -2.34 -7.02
C LEU A 112 0.84 -0.80 -7.10
N GLU A 113 -0.17 -0.25 -7.76
CA GLU A 113 -0.31 1.20 -7.91
C GLU A 113 -1.27 1.75 -6.86
N PHE A 114 -0.75 2.57 -5.94
CA PHE A 114 -1.55 3.19 -4.90
C PHE A 114 -2.29 4.41 -5.44
N THR A 115 -3.60 4.44 -5.19
CA THR A 115 -4.43 5.62 -5.43
C THR A 115 -4.51 6.49 -4.18
N ASP A 116 -4.71 5.87 -3.00
CA ASP A 116 -4.82 6.54 -1.71
C ASP A 116 -4.45 5.59 -0.55
N PRO A 117 -3.62 5.99 0.43
CA PRO A 117 -2.79 7.18 0.41
C PRO A 117 -1.64 7.01 -0.59
N LYS A 118 -1.19 8.10 -1.22
CA LYS A 118 -0.05 8.05 -2.14
C LYS A 118 1.26 7.86 -1.37
N PRO A 119 2.05 6.81 -1.65
CA PRO A 119 3.35 6.63 -1.03
C PRO A 119 4.29 7.79 -1.37
N ALA A 120 5.09 8.24 -0.41
CA ALA A 120 6.13 9.25 -0.63
C ALA A 120 7.40 8.68 -1.31
N PHE A 121 7.37 7.41 -1.69
CA PHE A 121 8.47 6.68 -2.31
C PHE A 121 7.99 5.91 -3.54
N LYS A 122 8.93 5.47 -4.37
CA LYS A 122 8.63 4.62 -5.51
C LYS A 122 8.31 3.20 -5.03
N VAL A 123 7.12 2.72 -5.34
CA VAL A 123 6.72 1.33 -5.07
C VAL A 123 7.58 0.38 -5.91
N PRO A 124 8.12 -0.71 -5.32
CA PRO A 124 8.91 -1.68 -6.07
C PRO A 124 8.09 -2.38 -7.16
N THR A 125 8.78 -2.90 -8.15
CA THR A 125 8.24 -3.75 -9.22
C THR A 125 8.90 -5.11 -9.09
N ILE A 126 8.13 -6.18 -9.19
CA ILE A 126 8.63 -7.56 -9.17
C ILE A 126 8.34 -8.23 -10.51
N THR A 127 9.05 -9.31 -10.82
CA THR A 127 8.99 -9.93 -12.14
C THR A 127 8.81 -11.44 -12.07
N TYR A 128 7.96 -11.99 -12.91
CA TYR A 128 7.94 -13.44 -13.12
C TYR A 128 8.29 -13.75 -14.58
N PHE A 129 9.04 -14.84 -14.77
CA PHE A 129 9.37 -15.35 -16.08
C PHE A 129 8.58 -16.62 -16.34
N VAL A 130 7.83 -16.65 -17.44
CA VAL A 130 7.10 -17.82 -17.91
C VAL A 130 7.97 -18.53 -18.96
N THR A 131 8.35 -19.77 -18.68
CA THR A 131 9.13 -20.57 -19.64
C THR A 131 8.25 -21.09 -20.77
N ALA A 132 8.87 -21.60 -21.84
CA ALA A 132 8.15 -22.25 -22.93
C ALA A 132 7.71 -23.69 -22.60
N GLU A 133 8.24 -24.30 -21.55
CA GLU A 133 7.86 -25.65 -21.12
C GLU A 133 6.50 -25.62 -20.43
N ASP A 134 5.60 -26.53 -20.80
CA ASP A 134 4.30 -26.65 -20.16
C ASP A 134 4.39 -27.20 -18.73
N TYR A 135 3.50 -26.74 -17.84
CA TYR A 135 3.45 -27.19 -16.45
C TYR A 135 3.27 -28.71 -16.32
N GLU A 136 2.44 -29.35 -17.13
CA GLU A 136 2.21 -30.80 -17.07
C GLU A 136 3.41 -31.60 -17.58
N ASP A 137 4.15 -31.07 -18.56
CA ASP A 137 5.39 -31.68 -19.04
C ASP A 137 6.51 -31.54 -18.00
N PHE A 138 6.67 -30.33 -17.45
CA PHE A 138 7.59 -30.05 -16.33
C PHE A 138 7.32 -30.99 -15.16
N LYS A 139 6.05 -31.09 -14.73
CA LYS A 139 5.64 -31.95 -13.61
C LYS A 139 5.98 -33.41 -13.86
N ARG A 140 5.61 -33.95 -15.04
CA ARG A 140 5.93 -35.33 -15.44
C ARG A 140 7.44 -35.59 -15.46
N ARG A 141 8.24 -34.64 -15.91
CA ARG A 141 9.71 -34.74 -15.90
C ARG A 141 10.27 -34.79 -14.48
N MET A 142 9.77 -33.94 -13.58
CA MET A 142 10.22 -33.89 -12.19
C MET A 142 9.81 -35.13 -11.39
N GLU A 143 8.67 -35.75 -11.69
CA GLU A 143 8.25 -37.01 -11.08
C GLU A 143 9.17 -38.18 -11.43
N LYS A 144 9.73 -38.21 -12.64
CA LYS A 144 10.69 -39.25 -13.07
C LYS A 144 12.08 -39.12 -12.43
N LEU A 145 12.39 -37.97 -11.85
CA LEU A 145 13.67 -37.70 -11.18
C LEU A 145 13.64 -38.03 -9.68
N LYS A 146 12.48 -38.37 -9.14
CA LYS A 146 12.31 -38.86 -7.78
C LYS A 146 12.45 -40.38 -7.75
#